data_AF-A0A258FZJ0-F1
#
_entry.id   AF-A0A258FZJ0-F1
#
_cell.length_a   1.000
_cell.length_b   1.000
_cell.length_c   1.000
_cell.angle_alpha   90.00
_cell.angle_beta   90.00
_cell.angle_gamma   90.00
#
_symmetry.space_group_name_H-M   'P 1'
#
loop_
_entity.id
_entity.type
_entity.pdbx_description
1 polymer ?
#
loop_
_entity_poly.entity_id
_entity_poly.type
_entity_poly.pdbx_seq_one_letter_code
_entity_poly.pdbx_strand_id
1 'polypeptide(L)'
;MRKTLSPFATLALIIAGSLTIAGCAGGKSKGDLPYVARDVGTLYSAAKTRLDQNRYQEAAALFDEVERQHPYSIWARRAQLMGAFAYYLNADYAKSIESAQRFLSVHPGNRDAPYAYYLIALGYYEQISDVTRDQRITQQALDALGELQRRYPQTKFAADARLKTDLVRDHLAGKEMQVGRFYEERGDWLAASMRFRHVVEDYQTTTHVPEALMRLTETYLALGVPEEAKKTAAVLGANYPGTDWYERAYKLMGEYKPRPVEKAGL
;
A
#
# COMPACT_ATOMS: atom_id res chain seq x y z
N MET A 1 -24.92 61.73 61.49
CA MET A 1 -25.98 62.19 60.57
C MET A 1 -26.21 61.11 59.52
N ARG A 2 -27.37 60.45 59.53
CA ARG A 2 -27.78 59.46 58.52
C ARG A 2 -28.01 60.18 57.18
N LYS A 3 -27.39 59.72 56.09
CA LYS A 3 -27.81 60.04 54.73
C LYS A 3 -28.36 58.79 54.08
N THR A 4 -29.65 58.82 53.83
CA THR A 4 -30.47 57.84 53.11
C THR A 4 -30.12 57.88 51.61
N LEU A 5 -29.67 56.75 51.06
CA LEU A 5 -29.52 56.56 49.61
C LEU A 5 -30.90 56.43 48.96
N SER A 6 -31.09 57.12 47.82
CA SER A 6 -32.36 57.14 47.08
C SER A 6 -32.57 55.82 46.30
N PRO A 7 -33.84 55.38 46.09
CA PRO A 7 -34.14 54.09 45.48
C PRO A 7 -33.94 54.05 43.96
N PHE A 8 -33.55 55.17 43.35
CA PHE A 8 -33.41 55.29 41.89
C PHE A 8 -32.03 54.88 41.35
N ALA A 9 -31.01 54.73 42.21
CA ALA A 9 -29.67 54.33 41.78
C ALA A 9 -29.52 52.82 41.54
N THR A 10 -30.44 52.00 42.07
CA THR A 10 -30.39 50.52 41.95
C THR A 10 -30.99 49.97 40.66
N LEU A 11 -31.71 50.77 39.86
CA LEU A 11 -32.34 50.30 38.61
C LEU A 11 -31.47 50.52 37.36
N ALA A 12 -30.33 51.21 37.49
CA ALA A 12 -29.39 51.41 36.38
C ALA A 12 -28.30 50.32 36.30
N LEU A 13 -28.16 49.48 37.33
CA LEU A 13 -27.10 48.46 37.39
C LEU A 13 -27.53 47.06 36.90
N ILE A 14 -28.79 46.89 36.46
CA ILE A 14 -29.32 45.60 35.99
C ILE A 14 -29.35 45.51 34.44
N ILE A 15 -29.21 46.62 33.72
CA ILE A 15 -29.23 46.63 32.24
C ILE A 15 -27.82 46.46 31.61
N ALA A 16 -26.76 46.53 32.41
CA ALA A 16 -25.38 46.34 31.93
C ALA A 16 -24.88 44.87 32.00
N GLY A 17 -25.76 43.91 32.32
CA GLY A 17 -25.40 42.51 32.56
C GLY A 17 -25.72 41.52 31.44
N SER A 18 -26.34 41.95 30.33
CA SER A 18 -26.79 41.05 29.24
C SER A 18 -25.88 41.09 28.00
N LEU A 19 -24.56 41.09 28.22
CA LEU A 19 -23.57 40.83 27.15
C LEU A 19 -22.90 39.47 27.38
N THR A 20 -23.70 38.43 27.52
CA THR A 20 -23.20 37.05 27.52
C THR A 20 -23.25 36.47 26.10
N ILE A 21 -22.06 36.36 25.51
CA ILE A 21 -21.61 35.25 24.66
C ILE A 21 -22.31 35.15 23.30
N ALA A 22 -21.86 35.98 22.36
CA ALA A 22 -21.82 35.58 20.95
C ALA A 22 -20.65 34.61 20.75
N GLY A 23 -20.85 33.36 21.20
CA GLY A 23 -19.98 32.25 20.84
C GLY A 23 -20.25 31.86 19.39
N CYS A 24 -19.50 32.45 18.45
CA CYS A 24 -19.41 31.91 17.09
C CYS A 24 -18.60 30.60 17.11
N ALA A 25 -19.18 29.55 17.69
CA ALA A 25 -18.76 28.18 17.42
C ALA A 25 -19.39 27.71 16.10
N GLY A 26 -19.10 28.44 15.03
CA GLY A 26 -19.36 28.02 13.65
C GLY A 26 -18.18 27.22 13.14
N GLY A 27 -17.83 26.14 13.84
CA GLY A 27 -16.90 25.15 13.33
C GLY A 27 -17.56 24.47 12.13
N LYS A 28 -17.35 25.02 10.94
CA LYS A 28 -17.66 24.32 9.69
C LYS A 28 -16.84 23.04 9.71
N SER A 29 -17.50 21.93 10.07
CA SER A 29 -17.06 20.59 9.73
C SER A 29 -16.76 20.61 8.23
N LYS A 30 -15.47 20.58 7.88
CA LYS A 30 -15.03 20.33 6.51
C LYS A 30 -15.33 18.86 6.23
N GLY A 31 -16.54 18.54 5.79
CA GLY A 31 -16.87 17.15 5.47
C GLY A 31 -18.25 16.94 4.86
N ASP A 32 -19.29 17.53 5.47
CA ASP A 32 -20.65 17.09 5.14
C ASP A 32 -21.35 18.10 4.22
N LEU A 33 -21.66 17.66 3.00
CA LEU A 33 -22.61 18.38 2.14
C LEU A 33 -23.95 18.48 2.88
N PRO A 34 -24.59 19.67 2.95
CA PRO A 34 -25.90 19.78 3.57
C PRO A 34 -26.90 18.85 2.86
N TYR A 35 -27.66 18.07 3.63
CA TYR A 35 -28.69 17.18 3.08
C TYR A 35 -29.71 17.98 2.29
N VAL A 36 -29.77 17.72 0.99
CA VAL A 36 -30.78 18.28 0.08
C VAL A 36 -31.35 17.11 -0.69
N ALA A 37 -32.62 16.78 -0.45
CA ALA A 37 -33.32 15.75 -1.19
C ALA A 37 -33.29 16.08 -2.69
N ARG A 38 -32.72 15.18 -3.49
CA ARG A 38 -32.64 15.30 -4.94
C ARG A 38 -33.03 13.97 -5.55
N ASP A 39 -33.62 14.00 -6.74
CA ASP A 39 -33.81 12.76 -7.48
C ASP A 39 -32.46 12.13 -7.81
N VAL A 40 -32.46 10.79 -7.91
CA VAL A 40 -31.24 10.00 -8.07
C VAL A 40 -30.49 10.33 -9.37
N GLY A 41 -31.21 10.66 -10.45
CA GLY A 41 -30.63 10.97 -11.75
C GLY A 41 -29.87 12.30 -11.73
N THR A 42 -30.46 13.33 -11.12
CA THR A 42 -29.82 14.63 -10.94
C THR A 42 -28.58 14.53 -10.07
N LEU A 43 -28.66 13.79 -8.96
CA LEU A 43 -27.53 13.65 -8.03
C LEU A 43 -26.37 12.87 -8.67
N TYR A 44 -26.66 11.75 -9.34
CA TYR A 44 -25.65 10.98 -10.06
C TYR A 44 -25.02 11.79 -11.20
N SER A 45 -25.84 12.52 -11.97
CA SER A 45 -25.33 13.37 -13.06
C SER A 45 -24.43 14.48 -12.54
N ALA A 46 -24.80 15.12 -11.43
CA ALA A 46 -23.95 16.11 -10.77
C ALA A 46 -22.61 15.51 -10.31
N ALA A 47 -22.62 14.33 -9.70
CA ALA A 47 -21.40 13.61 -9.31
C ALA A 47 -20.49 13.34 -10.52
N LYS A 48 -21.07 12.83 -11.61
CA LYS A 48 -20.35 12.60 -12.86
C LYS A 48 -19.79 13.89 -13.44
N THR A 49 -20.55 14.99 -13.46
CA THR A 49 -20.03 16.29 -13.93
C THR A 49 -18.84 16.75 -13.10
N ARG A 50 -18.84 16.57 -11.77
CA ARG A 50 -17.67 16.90 -10.94
C ARG A 50 -16.48 16.00 -11.26
N LEU A 51 -16.73 14.71 -11.50
CA LEU A 51 -15.70 13.76 -11.91
C LEU A 51 -15.06 14.18 -13.25
N ASP A 52 -15.88 14.50 -14.25
CA ASP A 52 -15.43 14.94 -15.58
C ASP A 52 -14.65 16.28 -15.52
N GLN A 53 -14.89 17.09 -14.48
CA GLN A 53 -14.18 18.36 -14.21
C GLN A 53 -12.91 18.18 -13.36
N ASN A 54 -12.48 16.95 -13.10
CA ASN A 54 -11.38 16.61 -12.19
C ASN A 54 -11.57 17.07 -10.73
N ARG A 55 -12.81 17.36 -10.32
CA ARG A 55 -13.17 17.75 -8.95
C ARG A 55 -13.47 16.49 -8.15
N TYR A 56 -12.45 15.66 -7.96
CA TYR A 56 -12.58 14.29 -7.47
C TYR A 56 -13.17 14.20 -6.05
N GLN A 57 -12.69 15.03 -5.12
CA GLN A 57 -13.22 15.08 -3.76
C GLN A 57 -14.74 15.38 -3.74
N GLU A 58 -15.19 16.33 -4.55
CA GLU A 58 -16.62 16.67 -4.63
C GLU A 58 -17.43 15.60 -5.34
N ALA A 59 -16.86 14.97 -6.37
CA ALA A 59 -17.48 13.86 -7.07
C ALA A 59 -17.72 12.69 -6.13
N ALA A 60 -16.72 12.32 -5.33
CA ALA A 60 -16.82 11.25 -4.34
C ALA A 60 -17.92 11.53 -3.31
N ALA A 61 -17.96 12.74 -2.74
CA ALA A 61 -19.01 13.14 -1.81
C ALA A 61 -20.42 13.08 -2.42
N LEU A 62 -20.57 13.46 -3.71
CA LEU A 62 -21.86 13.36 -4.40
C LEU A 62 -22.23 11.91 -4.73
N PHE A 63 -21.27 11.03 -5.05
CA PHE A 63 -21.54 9.61 -5.24
C PHE A 63 -21.97 8.94 -3.94
N ASP A 64 -21.33 9.27 -2.81
CA ASP A 64 -21.74 8.79 -1.49
C ASP A 64 -23.16 9.27 -1.13
N GLU A 65 -23.51 10.48 -1.54
CA GLU A 65 -24.85 11.02 -1.35
C GLU A 65 -25.91 10.25 -2.18
N VAL A 66 -25.55 9.73 -3.36
CA VAL A 66 -26.45 8.85 -4.14
C VAL A 66 -26.76 7.57 -3.37
N GLU A 67 -25.74 6.93 -2.80
CA GLU A 67 -25.90 5.73 -1.97
C GLU A 67 -26.75 6.05 -0.72
N ARG A 68 -26.48 7.18 -0.06
CA ARG A 68 -27.16 7.57 1.17
C ARG A 68 -28.63 7.91 0.97
N GLN A 69 -28.99 8.64 -0.08
CA GLN A 69 -30.38 9.03 -0.35
C GLN A 69 -31.19 7.94 -1.04
N HIS A 70 -30.55 7.11 -1.88
CA HIS A 70 -31.24 6.18 -2.77
C HIS A 70 -30.63 4.76 -2.75
N PRO A 71 -30.43 4.12 -1.59
CA PRO A 71 -29.60 2.90 -1.44
C PRO A 71 -30.08 1.71 -2.28
N TYR A 72 -31.37 1.62 -2.59
CA TYR A 72 -31.95 0.53 -3.39
C TYR A 72 -32.05 0.84 -4.89
N SER A 73 -31.62 2.04 -5.32
CA SER A 73 -31.66 2.43 -6.72
C SER A 73 -30.64 1.64 -7.55
N ILE A 74 -30.97 1.40 -8.82
CA ILE A 74 -30.01 0.86 -9.79
C ILE A 74 -28.74 1.72 -9.89
N TRP A 75 -28.86 3.02 -9.60
CA TRP A 75 -27.77 3.99 -9.63
C TRP A 75 -26.89 3.94 -8.38
N ALA A 76 -27.40 3.49 -7.23
CA ALA A 76 -26.60 3.42 -6.00
C ALA A 76 -25.42 2.48 -6.14
N ARG A 77 -25.64 1.29 -6.73
CA ARG A 77 -24.56 0.32 -7.00
C ARG A 77 -23.46 0.90 -7.88
N ARG A 78 -23.87 1.63 -8.94
CA ARG A 78 -22.92 2.30 -9.83
C ARG A 78 -22.22 3.46 -9.15
N ALA A 79 -22.95 4.24 -8.35
CA ALA A 79 -22.42 5.36 -7.59
C ALA A 79 -21.37 4.91 -6.58
N GLN A 80 -21.61 3.82 -5.84
CA GLN A 80 -20.65 3.28 -4.87
C GLN A 80 -19.29 2.94 -5.50
N LEU A 81 -19.31 2.29 -6.67
CA LEU A 81 -18.07 2.00 -7.40
C LEU A 81 -17.41 3.25 -7.97
N MET A 82 -18.21 4.21 -8.45
CA MET A 82 -17.69 5.49 -8.94
C MET A 82 -17.16 6.39 -7.82
N GLY A 83 -17.71 6.28 -6.61
CA GLY A 83 -17.19 6.91 -5.40
C GLY A 83 -15.81 6.36 -5.07
N ALA A 84 -15.64 5.02 -5.04
CA ALA A 84 -14.34 4.39 -4.87
C ALA A 84 -13.31 4.85 -5.91
N PHE A 85 -13.71 4.96 -7.18
CA PHE A 85 -12.85 5.47 -8.24
C PHE A 85 -12.51 6.96 -8.07
N ALA A 86 -13.48 7.79 -7.70
CA ALA A 86 -13.26 9.20 -7.43
C ALA A 86 -12.29 9.41 -6.25
N TYR A 87 -12.40 8.61 -5.20
CA TYR A 87 -11.43 8.60 -4.09
C TYR A 87 -10.03 8.23 -4.55
N TYR A 88 -9.89 7.22 -5.42
CA TYR A 88 -8.61 6.84 -6.02
C TYR A 88 -7.98 8.00 -6.81
N LEU A 89 -8.76 8.66 -7.68
CA LEU A 89 -8.27 9.81 -8.45
C LEU A 89 -7.91 11.01 -7.56
N ASN A 90 -8.56 11.13 -6.40
CA ASN A 90 -8.24 12.15 -5.39
C ASN A 90 -7.01 11.78 -4.53
N ALA A 91 -6.34 10.66 -4.80
CA ALA A 91 -5.28 10.08 -3.97
C ALA A 91 -5.70 9.77 -2.51
N ASP A 92 -7.01 9.68 -2.25
CA ASP A 92 -7.55 9.20 -0.97
C ASP A 92 -7.71 7.68 -1.04
N TYR A 93 -6.56 7.00 -1.07
CA TYR A 93 -6.50 5.55 -1.30
C TYR A 93 -7.18 4.76 -0.18
N ALA A 94 -7.13 5.24 1.06
CA ALA A 94 -7.80 4.60 2.19
C ALA A 94 -9.32 4.54 1.98
N LYS A 95 -9.96 5.66 1.63
CA LYS A 95 -11.40 5.67 1.32
C LYS A 95 -11.73 4.90 0.05
N SER A 96 -10.86 4.94 -0.96
CA SER A 96 -11.04 4.15 -2.17
C SER A 96 -11.11 2.65 -1.87
N ILE A 97 -10.15 2.14 -1.09
CA ILE A 97 -10.09 0.74 -0.66
C ILE A 97 -11.36 0.39 0.15
N GLU A 98 -11.71 1.20 1.15
CA GLU A 98 -12.89 0.96 1.99
C GLU A 98 -14.18 0.90 1.15
N SER A 99 -14.38 1.87 0.26
CA SER A 99 -15.56 1.94 -0.60
C SER A 99 -15.63 0.77 -1.58
N ALA A 100 -14.49 0.36 -2.15
CA ALA A 100 -14.42 -0.80 -3.05
C ALA A 100 -14.66 -2.13 -2.30
N GLN A 101 -14.14 -2.28 -1.09
CA GLN A 101 -14.41 -3.44 -0.23
C GLN A 101 -15.90 -3.52 0.14
N ARG A 102 -16.50 -2.39 0.49
CA ARG A 102 -17.95 -2.30 0.76
C ARG A 102 -18.75 -2.74 -0.46
N PHE A 103 -18.43 -2.23 -1.65
CA PHE A 103 -19.07 -2.66 -2.90
C PHE A 103 -19.00 -4.18 -3.10
N LEU A 104 -17.83 -4.78 -2.90
CA LEU A 104 -17.66 -6.23 -3.03
C LEU A 104 -18.44 -7.03 -1.97
N SER A 105 -18.55 -6.50 -0.75
CA SER A 105 -19.31 -7.16 0.32
C SER A 105 -20.81 -7.18 0.04
N VAL A 106 -21.36 -6.09 -0.51
CA VAL A 106 -22.79 -5.95 -0.79
C VAL A 106 -23.14 -6.56 -2.17
N HIS A 107 -22.20 -6.54 -3.12
CA HIS A 107 -22.44 -6.93 -4.52
C HIS A 107 -21.37 -7.89 -5.08
N PRO A 108 -21.12 -9.05 -4.46
CA PRO A 108 -20.01 -9.93 -4.83
C PRO A 108 -20.09 -10.52 -6.25
N GLY A 109 -21.30 -10.72 -6.78
CA GLY A 109 -21.56 -11.25 -8.13
C GLY A 109 -21.70 -10.18 -9.22
N ASN A 110 -21.39 -8.92 -8.93
CA ASN A 110 -21.55 -7.83 -9.90
C ASN A 110 -20.53 -7.97 -11.05
N ARG A 111 -20.96 -7.64 -12.27
CA ARG A 111 -20.09 -7.57 -13.46
C ARG A 111 -18.86 -6.68 -13.27
N ASP A 112 -18.99 -5.66 -12.42
CA ASP A 112 -17.94 -4.68 -12.15
C ASP A 112 -17.07 -5.04 -10.94
N ALA A 113 -17.32 -6.19 -10.29
CA ALA A 113 -16.48 -6.71 -9.21
C ALA A 113 -14.98 -6.77 -9.57
N PRO A 114 -14.55 -7.20 -10.77
CA PRO A 114 -13.13 -7.17 -11.14
C PRO A 114 -12.50 -5.78 -11.03
N TYR A 115 -13.27 -4.73 -11.34
CA TYR A 115 -12.77 -3.36 -11.24
C TYR A 115 -12.65 -2.89 -9.79
N ALA A 116 -13.58 -3.30 -8.91
CA ALA A 116 -13.48 -3.02 -7.48
C ALA A 116 -12.25 -3.69 -6.84
N TYR A 117 -11.99 -4.97 -7.14
CA TYR A 117 -10.75 -5.64 -6.70
C TYR A 117 -9.50 -4.92 -7.23
N TYR A 118 -9.55 -4.44 -8.47
CA TYR A 118 -8.46 -3.67 -9.06
C TYR A 118 -8.22 -2.34 -8.35
N LEU A 119 -9.27 -1.59 -7.98
CA LEU A 119 -9.14 -0.36 -7.20
C LEU A 119 -8.53 -0.62 -5.81
N ILE A 120 -8.88 -1.72 -5.15
CA ILE A 120 -8.25 -2.12 -3.88
C ILE A 120 -6.75 -2.37 -4.08
N ALA A 121 -6.40 -3.16 -5.10
CA ALA A 121 -5.02 -3.49 -5.41
C ALA A 121 -4.20 -2.24 -5.75
N LEU A 122 -4.74 -1.35 -6.58
CA LEU A 122 -4.11 -0.07 -6.90
C LEU A 122 -4.00 0.84 -5.67
N GLY A 123 -5.01 0.90 -4.83
CA GLY A 123 -4.97 1.70 -3.60
C GLY A 123 -3.80 1.32 -2.69
N TYR A 124 -3.50 0.03 -2.54
CA TYR A 124 -2.30 -0.40 -1.82
C TYR A 124 -1.01 -0.15 -2.62
N TYR A 125 -1.03 -0.42 -3.93
CA TYR A 125 0.12 -0.25 -4.81
C TYR A 125 0.64 1.20 -4.82
N GLU A 126 -0.25 2.19 -4.92
CA GLU A 126 0.12 3.61 -4.93
C GLU A 126 0.65 4.10 -3.56
N GLN A 127 0.43 3.33 -2.49
CA GLN A 127 0.94 3.61 -1.15
C GLN A 127 2.26 2.88 -0.84
N ILE A 128 2.83 2.15 -1.81
CA ILE A 128 4.14 1.51 -1.63
C ILE A 128 5.19 2.60 -1.40
N SER A 129 5.90 2.46 -0.28
CA SER A 129 6.98 3.35 0.09
C SER A 129 8.33 2.72 -0.20
N ASP A 130 9.39 3.53 -0.13
CA ASP A 130 10.77 3.09 -0.36
C ASP A 130 11.14 1.79 0.38
N VAL A 131 12.01 1.00 -0.26
CA VAL A 131 12.52 -0.29 0.23
C VAL A 131 13.10 -0.23 1.65
N THR A 132 13.63 0.92 2.08
CA THR A 132 14.14 1.10 3.45
C THR A 132 13.06 1.04 4.52
N ARG A 133 11.80 1.30 4.18
CA ARG A 133 10.68 1.43 5.12
C ARG A 133 9.97 0.09 5.39
N ASP A 134 8.94 0.15 6.23
CA ASP A 134 8.03 -0.96 6.51
C ASP A 134 7.31 -1.41 5.23
N GLN A 135 7.24 -2.72 5.02
CA GLN A 135 6.73 -3.32 3.78
C GLN A 135 5.34 -3.93 3.93
N ARG A 136 4.60 -3.64 5.02
CA ARG A 136 3.25 -4.19 5.23
C ARG A 136 2.30 -3.80 4.09
N ILE A 137 2.34 -2.54 3.64
CA ILE A 137 1.50 -2.07 2.53
C ILE A 137 1.90 -2.74 1.22
N THR A 138 3.20 -2.95 1.00
CA THR A 138 3.73 -3.69 -0.16
C THR A 138 3.21 -5.12 -0.21
N GLN A 139 3.16 -5.81 0.95
CA GLN A 139 2.56 -7.14 1.04
C GLN A 139 1.06 -7.11 0.78
N GLN A 140 0.33 -6.13 1.32
CA GLN A 140 -1.10 -5.96 1.06
C GLN A 140 -1.39 -5.70 -0.43
N ALA A 141 -0.52 -4.96 -1.12
CA ALA A 141 -0.60 -4.78 -2.56
C ALA A 141 -0.42 -6.11 -3.29
N LEU A 142 0.60 -6.89 -2.93
CA LEU A 142 0.86 -8.21 -3.51
C LEU A 142 -0.35 -9.15 -3.34
N ASP A 143 -0.90 -9.21 -2.13
CA ASP A 143 -2.05 -10.06 -1.81
C ASP A 143 -3.30 -9.64 -2.61
N ALA A 144 -3.58 -8.33 -2.69
CA ALA A 144 -4.73 -7.81 -3.43
C ALA A 144 -4.61 -8.01 -4.95
N LEU A 145 -3.40 -7.84 -5.52
CA LEU A 145 -3.12 -8.12 -6.92
C LEU A 145 -3.29 -9.61 -7.24
N GLY A 146 -2.78 -10.49 -6.37
CA GLY A 146 -2.93 -11.94 -6.49
C GLY A 146 -4.39 -12.38 -6.40
N GLU A 147 -5.17 -11.77 -5.52
CA GLU A 147 -6.59 -12.05 -5.37
C GLU A 147 -7.38 -11.73 -6.64
N LEU A 148 -7.13 -10.55 -7.24
CA LEU A 148 -7.73 -10.15 -8.52
C LEU A 148 -7.38 -11.16 -9.63
N GLN A 149 -6.11 -11.54 -9.75
CA GLN A 149 -5.67 -12.47 -10.78
C GLN A 149 -6.29 -13.86 -10.62
N ARG A 150 -6.37 -14.35 -9.38
CA ARG A 150 -6.94 -15.66 -9.06
C ARG A 150 -8.45 -15.71 -9.33
N ARG A 151 -9.18 -14.65 -8.99
CA ARG A 151 -10.64 -14.60 -9.18
C ARG A 151 -11.05 -14.26 -10.62
N TYR A 152 -10.32 -13.37 -11.28
CA TYR A 152 -10.70 -12.80 -12.58
C TYR A 152 -9.57 -12.81 -13.62
N PRO A 153 -8.97 -13.98 -13.91
CA PRO A 153 -7.72 -14.10 -14.68
C PRO A 153 -7.81 -13.60 -16.12
N GLN A 154 -9.00 -13.57 -16.73
CA GLN A 154 -9.21 -13.22 -18.13
C GLN A 154 -9.54 -11.72 -18.35
N THR A 155 -9.50 -10.91 -17.30
CA THR A 155 -9.80 -9.48 -17.40
C THR A 155 -8.57 -8.66 -17.75
N LYS A 156 -8.78 -7.50 -18.39
CA LYS A 156 -7.71 -6.51 -18.63
C LYS A 156 -7.03 -6.05 -17.32
N PHE A 157 -7.79 -6.04 -16.21
CA PHE A 157 -7.29 -5.68 -14.90
C PHE A 157 -6.32 -6.73 -14.35
N ALA A 158 -6.60 -8.02 -14.58
CA ALA A 158 -5.66 -9.08 -14.23
C ALA A 158 -4.39 -9.04 -15.08
N ALA A 159 -4.46 -8.61 -16.34
CA ALA A 159 -3.27 -8.42 -17.17
C ALA A 159 -2.34 -7.32 -16.61
N ASP A 160 -2.89 -6.16 -16.25
CA ASP A 160 -2.13 -5.10 -15.59
C ASP A 160 -1.61 -5.54 -14.20
N ALA A 161 -2.44 -6.23 -13.43
CA ALA A 161 -2.07 -6.71 -12.11
C ALA A 161 -0.88 -7.68 -12.12
N ARG A 162 -0.70 -8.49 -13.18
CA ARG A 162 0.47 -9.37 -13.33
C ARG A 162 1.76 -8.56 -13.41
N LEU A 163 1.79 -7.54 -14.27
CA LEU A 163 2.95 -6.65 -14.40
C LEU A 163 3.27 -5.96 -13.08
N LYS A 164 2.24 -5.44 -12.39
CA LYS A 164 2.42 -4.84 -11.07
C LYS A 164 2.87 -5.84 -10.01
N THR A 165 2.44 -7.09 -10.09
CA THR A 165 2.89 -8.16 -9.18
C THR A 165 4.39 -8.37 -9.30
N ASP A 166 4.92 -8.39 -10.52
CA ASP A 166 6.36 -8.54 -10.75
C ASP A 166 7.14 -7.37 -10.13
N LEU A 167 6.66 -6.13 -10.30
CA LEU A 167 7.26 -4.95 -9.69
C LEU A 167 7.22 -4.98 -8.15
N VAL A 168 6.09 -5.39 -7.57
CA VAL A 168 5.94 -5.51 -6.11
C VAL A 168 6.87 -6.60 -5.56
N ARG A 169 6.99 -7.73 -6.25
CA ARG A 169 7.91 -8.81 -5.86
C ARG A 169 9.37 -8.37 -5.95
N ASP A 170 9.73 -7.64 -7.00
CA ASP A 170 11.07 -7.06 -7.14
C ASP A 170 11.38 -6.10 -5.98
N HIS A 171 10.42 -5.24 -5.61
CA HIS A 171 10.56 -4.34 -4.46
C HIS A 171 10.75 -5.08 -3.12
N LEU A 172 9.97 -6.14 -2.87
CA LEU A 172 10.11 -6.97 -1.68
C LEU A 172 11.45 -7.72 -1.64
N ALA A 173 11.90 -8.25 -2.78
CA ALA A 173 13.24 -8.83 -2.90
C ALA A 173 14.33 -7.79 -2.62
N GLY A 174 14.16 -6.56 -3.09
CA GLY A 174 15.05 -5.44 -2.79
C GLY A 174 15.19 -5.18 -1.28
N LYS A 175 14.11 -5.36 -0.50
CA LYS A 175 14.14 -5.24 0.96
C LYS A 175 15.05 -6.29 1.58
N GLU A 176 14.86 -7.55 1.19
CA GLU A 176 15.66 -8.66 1.67
C GLU A 176 17.13 -8.49 1.28
N MET A 177 17.41 -8.05 0.06
CA MET A 177 18.76 -7.72 -0.39
C MET A 177 19.40 -6.61 0.44
N GLN A 178 18.67 -5.53 0.74
CA GLN A 178 19.18 -4.45 1.57
C GLN A 178 19.55 -4.93 2.97
N VAL A 179 18.68 -5.71 3.60
CA VAL A 179 18.93 -6.26 4.95
C VAL A 179 20.07 -7.30 4.92
N GLY A 180 20.14 -8.12 3.88
CA GLY A 180 21.22 -9.09 3.68
C GLY A 180 22.58 -8.41 3.55
N ARG A 181 22.69 -7.38 2.69
CA ARG A 181 23.91 -6.58 2.53
C ARG A 181 24.36 -5.94 3.85
N PHE A 182 23.42 -5.41 4.63
CA PHE A 182 23.73 -4.83 5.93
C PHE A 182 24.33 -5.84 6.92
N TYR A 183 23.84 -7.08 6.96
CA TYR A 183 24.42 -8.13 7.79
C TYR A 183 25.77 -8.61 7.25
N GLU A 184 25.90 -8.74 5.93
CA GLU A 184 27.12 -9.15 5.25
C GLU A 184 28.28 -8.16 5.52
N GLU A 185 28.02 -6.86 5.40
CA GLU A 185 29.00 -5.79 5.69
C GLU A 185 29.50 -5.81 7.15
N ARG A 186 28.72 -6.40 8.07
CA ARG A 186 29.07 -6.54 9.49
C ARG A 186 29.75 -7.87 9.81
N GLY A 187 29.85 -8.78 8.85
CA GLY A 187 30.34 -10.13 9.06
C GLY A 187 29.33 -11.07 9.75
N ASP A 188 28.05 -10.68 9.81
CA ASP A 188 26.97 -11.52 10.32
C ASP A 188 26.50 -12.51 9.23
N TRP A 189 27.42 -13.37 8.79
CA TRP A 189 27.26 -14.24 7.61
C TRP A 189 26.02 -15.15 7.71
N LEU A 190 25.71 -15.70 8.89
CA LEU A 190 24.52 -16.54 9.04
C LEU A 190 23.24 -15.74 8.76
N ALA A 191 23.13 -14.52 9.30
CA ALA A 191 21.97 -13.66 9.09
C ALA A 191 21.86 -13.19 7.63
N ALA A 192 22.98 -12.82 7.01
CA ALA A 192 23.04 -12.49 5.59
C ALA A 192 22.57 -13.67 4.72
N SER A 193 23.04 -14.89 5.02
CA SER A 193 22.68 -16.10 4.26
C SER A 193 21.18 -16.35 4.24
N MET A 194 20.50 -16.13 5.38
CA MET A 194 19.05 -16.32 5.48
C MET A 194 18.30 -15.33 4.59
N ARG A 195 18.76 -14.07 4.53
CA ARG A 195 18.14 -13.02 3.70
C ARG A 195 18.32 -13.28 2.21
N PHE A 196 19.53 -13.59 1.77
CA PHE A 196 19.77 -13.90 0.36
C PHE A 196 19.09 -15.20 -0.07
N ARG A 197 19.03 -16.20 0.81
CA ARG A 197 18.27 -17.44 0.55
C ARG A 197 16.79 -17.15 0.34
N HIS A 198 16.19 -16.32 1.18
CA HIS A 198 14.80 -15.90 1.05
C HIS A 198 14.54 -15.24 -0.33
N VAL A 199 15.47 -14.44 -0.86
CA VAL A 199 15.38 -13.90 -2.22
C VAL A 199 15.38 -15.00 -3.28
N VAL A 200 16.29 -15.97 -3.17
CA VAL A 200 16.42 -17.06 -4.15
C VAL A 200 15.25 -18.04 -4.08
N GLU A 201 14.69 -18.28 -2.90
CA GLU A 201 13.59 -19.24 -2.71
C GLU A 201 12.23 -18.61 -3.07
N ASP A 202 11.95 -17.41 -2.57
CA ASP A 202 10.60 -16.83 -2.63
C ASP A 202 10.44 -15.76 -3.71
N TYR A 203 11.54 -15.25 -4.29
CA TYR A 203 11.53 -14.16 -5.28
C TYR A 203 12.30 -14.51 -6.57
N GLN A 204 12.21 -15.77 -7.00
CA GLN A 204 12.92 -16.38 -8.14
C GLN A 204 12.82 -15.64 -9.49
N THR A 205 11.77 -14.83 -9.70
CA THR A 205 11.52 -14.10 -10.95
C THR A 205 12.05 -12.66 -10.93
N THR A 206 12.68 -12.23 -9.84
CA THR A 206 13.11 -10.84 -9.64
C THR A 206 14.50 -10.58 -10.18
N THR A 207 14.83 -9.31 -10.41
CA THR A 207 16.14 -8.88 -10.90
C THR A 207 17.26 -9.06 -9.86
N HIS A 208 16.88 -9.31 -8.60
CA HIS A 208 17.78 -9.47 -7.46
C HIS A 208 18.39 -10.87 -7.33
N VAL A 209 17.83 -11.89 -7.98
CA VAL A 209 18.27 -13.29 -7.83
C VAL A 209 19.75 -13.50 -8.18
N PRO A 210 20.30 -12.94 -9.28
CA PRO A 210 21.72 -13.12 -9.61
C PRO A 210 22.66 -12.57 -8.53
N GLU A 211 22.36 -11.39 -7.99
CA GLU A 211 23.14 -10.80 -6.88
C GLU A 211 23.01 -11.66 -5.62
N ALA A 212 21.79 -12.10 -5.29
CA ALA A 212 21.53 -12.94 -4.12
C ALA A 212 22.31 -14.27 -4.17
N LEU A 213 22.36 -14.92 -5.33
CA LEU A 213 23.14 -16.15 -5.53
C LEU A 213 24.65 -15.91 -5.39
N MET A 214 25.15 -14.80 -5.94
CA MET A 214 26.57 -14.43 -5.80
C MET A 214 26.92 -14.19 -4.32
N ARG A 215 26.13 -13.38 -3.61
CA ARG A 215 26.35 -13.10 -2.19
C ARG A 215 26.14 -14.31 -1.29
N LEU A 216 25.20 -15.21 -1.62
CA LEU A 216 25.09 -16.51 -0.93
C LEU A 216 26.35 -17.35 -1.09
N THR A 217 26.94 -17.34 -2.29
CA THR A 217 28.21 -18.04 -2.55
C THR A 217 29.30 -17.48 -1.64
N GLU A 218 29.46 -16.16 -1.60
CA GLU A 218 30.41 -15.47 -0.72
C GLU A 218 30.16 -15.80 0.76
N THR A 219 28.91 -15.70 1.20
CA THR A 219 28.51 -15.97 2.57
C THR A 219 28.78 -17.43 2.98
N TYR A 220 28.54 -18.40 2.09
CA TYR A 220 28.83 -19.81 2.36
C TYR A 220 30.33 -20.11 2.47
N LEU A 221 31.17 -19.45 1.66
CA LEU A 221 32.62 -19.54 1.81
C LEU A 221 33.08 -18.94 3.14
N ALA A 222 32.53 -17.78 3.53
CA ALA A 222 32.85 -17.14 4.81
C ALA A 222 32.45 -18.00 6.03
N LEU A 223 31.34 -18.74 5.92
CA LEU A 223 30.88 -19.70 6.92
C LEU A 223 31.68 -21.02 6.93
N GLY A 224 32.56 -21.25 5.95
CA GLY A 224 33.34 -22.48 5.85
C GLY A 224 32.56 -23.68 5.31
N VAL A 225 31.51 -23.44 4.53
CA VAL A 225 30.67 -24.48 3.90
C VAL A 225 30.83 -24.43 2.37
N PRO A 226 31.99 -24.85 1.83
CA PRO A 226 32.34 -24.64 0.42
C PRO A 226 31.52 -25.50 -0.56
N GLU A 227 30.95 -26.61 -0.12
CA GLU A 227 30.09 -27.44 -0.97
C GLU A 227 28.77 -26.73 -1.30
N GLU A 228 28.19 -26.02 -0.33
CA GLU A 228 27.03 -25.16 -0.48
C GLU A 228 27.35 -23.97 -1.40
N ALA A 229 28.50 -23.32 -1.18
CA ALA A 229 28.97 -22.24 -2.06
C ALA A 229 29.08 -22.71 -3.52
N LYS A 230 29.70 -23.88 -3.76
CA LYS A 230 29.84 -24.47 -5.09
C LYS A 230 28.49 -24.74 -5.75
N LYS A 231 27.51 -25.27 -5.00
CA LYS A 231 26.14 -25.50 -5.50
C LYS A 231 25.49 -24.19 -5.91
N THR A 232 25.57 -23.16 -5.07
CA THR A 232 24.98 -21.85 -5.36
C THR A 232 25.64 -21.19 -6.58
N ALA A 233 26.97 -21.23 -6.68
CA ALA A 233 27.70 -20.73 -7.84
C ALA A 233 27.33 -21.47 -9.13
N ALA A 234 27.12 -22.79 -9.05
CA ALA A 234 26.66 -23.58 -10.19
C ALA A 234 25.25 -23.19 -10.65
N VAL A 235 24.31 -22.93 -9.72
CA VAL A 235 22.98 -22.41 -10.05
C VAL A 235 23.07 -21.04 -10.72
N LEU A 236 23.93 -20.15 -10.22
CA LEU A 236 24.17 -18.84 -10.83
C LEU A 236 24.72 -18.97 -12.25
N GLY A 237 25.73 -19.81 -12.46
CA GLY A 237 26.33 -20.03 -13.79
C GLY A 237 25.38 -20.70 -14.78
N ALA A 238 24.50 -21.59 -14.32
CA ALA A 238 23.53 -22.27 -15.18
C ALA A 238 22.40 -21.33 -15.65
N ASN A 239 21.89 -20.47 -14.76
CA ASN A 239 20.70 -19.65 -15.04
C ASN A 239 21.02 -18.22 -15.50
N TYR A 240 22.18 -17.67 -15.10
CA TYR A 240 22.56 -16.28 -15.37
C TYR A 240 24.01 -16.15 -15.89
N PRO A 241 24.39 -16.92 -16.93
CA PRO A 241 25.73 -16.83 -17.51
C PRO A 241 25.99 -15.42 -18.06
N GLY A 242 27.23 -14.93 -17.89
CA GLY A 242 27.66 -13.64 -18.44
C GLY A 242 27.16 -12.39 -17.70
N THR A 243 26.54 -12.56 -16.52
CA THR A 243 26.28 -11.43 -15.62
C THR A 243 27.55 -11.07 -14.83
N ASP A 244 27.71 -9.79 -14.46
CA ASP A 244 28.79 -9.35 -13.55
C ASP A 244 28.83 -10.18 -12.25
N TRP A 245 27.65 -10.63 -11.79
CA TRP A 245 27.50 -11.47 -10.60
C TRP A 245 28.10 -12.86 -10.80
N TYR A 246 27.88 -13.46 -11.97
CA TYR A 246 28.51 -14.73 -12.34
C TYR A 246 30.03 -14.60 -12.39
N GLU A 247 30.57 -13.56 -13.03
CA GLU A 247 32.03 -13.35 -13.13
C GLU A 247 32.67 -13.21 -11.75
N ARG A 248 32.03 -12.47 -10.84
CA ARG A 248 32.47 -12.34 -9.43
C ARG A 248 32.47 -13.69 -8.72
N ALA A 249 31.38 -14.45 -8.82
CA ALA A 249 31.29 -15.77 -8.18
C ALA A 249 32.34 -16.75 -8.73
N TYR A 250 32.57 -16.76 -10.05
CA TYR A 250 33.57 -17.60 -10.68
C TYR A 250 34.98 -17.30 -10.17
N LYS A 251 35.35 -16.01 -10.12
CA LYS A 251 36.63 -15.56 -9.58
C LYS A 251 36.78 -15.95 -8.11
N LEU A 252 35.75 -15.69 -7.30
CA LEU A 252 35.75 -15.99 -5.87
C LEU A 252 35.96 -17.50 -5.60
N MET A 253 35.27 -18.36 -6.34
CA MET A 253 35.42 -19.81 -6.21
C MET A 253 36.79 -20.31 -6.68
N GLY A 254 37.43 -19.65 -7.65
CA GLY A 254 38.78 -19.99 -8.13
C GLY A 254 39.89 -19.58 -7.16
N GLU A 255 39.70 -18.50 -6.42
CA GLU A 255 40.68 -18.00 -5.43
C GLU A 255 40.56 -18.71 -4.07
N TYR A 256 39.41 -19.32 -3.79
CA TYR A 256 39.15 -19.97 -2.51
C TYR A 256 40.07 -21.19 -2.28
N LYS A 257 40.93 -21.08 -1.27
CA LYS A 257 41.75 -22.19 -0.76
C LYS A 257 41.06 -22.80 0.46
N PRO A 258 40.49 -24.01 0.37
CA PRO A 258 39.85 -24.64 1.52
C PRO A 258 40.86 -24.81 2.64
N ARG A 259 40.49 -24.44 3.87
CA ARG A 259 41.29 -24.79 5.05
C ARG A 259 41.29 -26.33 5.16
N PRO A 260 42.43 -26.98 5.41
CA PRO A 260 42.45 -28.42 5.66
C PRO A 260 41.49 -28.72 6.80
N VAL A 261 40.53 -29.62 6.57
CA VAL A 261 39.73 -30.16 7.65
C VAL A 261 40.69 -30.99 8.51
N GLU A 262 41.12 -30.45 9.64
CA GLU A 262 41.78 -31.26 10.66
C GLU A 262 40.80 -32.37 11.01
N LYS A 263 41.12 -33.60 10.59
CA LYS A 263 40.42 -34.78 11.10
C LYS A 263 40.65 -34.76 12.60
N ALA A 264 39.61 -34.39 13.36
CA ALA A 264 39.60 -34.60 14.79
C ALA A 264 39.92 -36.08 15.01
N GLY A 265 41.11 -36.35 15.54
CA GLY A 265 41.55 -37.70 15.84
C GLY A 265 40.53 -38.35 16.76
N LEU A 266 39.98 -39.47 16.31
CA LEU A 266 39.31 -40.44 17.19
C LEU A 266 40.36 -41.16 18.02
#